data_AF-A0A7S3Q7X8-F1
#
_entry.id   AF-A0A7S3Q7X8-F1
#
_cell.length_a   1.000
_cell.length_b   1.000
_cell.length_c   1.000
_cell.angle_alpha   90.00
_cell.angle_beta   90.00
_cell.angle_gamma   90.00
#
_symmetry.space_group_name_H-M   'P 1'
#
loop_
_entity.id
_entity.type
_entity.pdbx_description
1 polymer ?
#
loop_
_entity_poly.entity_id
_entity_poly.type
_entity_poly.pdbx_seq_one_letter_code
_entity_poly.pdbx_strand_id
1 'polypeptide(L)'
;MGSCCSCLKSGSDKAAETETELTDQKQSYTFNISRKMSAPTTKIQGGNGNSGDNDNLDLSGEGLALVDVSIEQDATYWEWHIECPDGTHHSSTTTTMEDDDYYDDDDFFAEGTSLKFGVTTKKNQNFYRALESNEDGDDGNLDDGTQLMRTIPNVQNGDTIGVAVQQSDLPMIQFLLNGEPLHELAISRFRGGVYPSVFVREGYNVKFVWEEDEFKELSPHVRFGPLIPERGLI
;
A
#
# COMPACT_ATOMS: atom_id res chain seq x y z
N MET A 1 -28.31 71.55 30.32
CA MET A 1 -27.17 71.74 31.25
C MET A 1 -26.45 70.41 31.36
N GLY A 2 -25.14 70.37 31.14
CA GLY A 2 -24.34 69.14 31.22
C GLY A 2 -23.35 69.02 30.08
N SER A 3 -22.23 69.74 30.23
CA SER A 3 -21.02 69.66 29.42
C SER A 3 -20.39 68.27 29.48
N CYS A 4 -19.66 67.86 28.44
CA CYS A 4 -18.26 67.41 28.56
C CYS A 4 -17.68 67.02 27.18
N CYS A 5 -16.78 67.86 26.70
CA CYS A 5 -15.78 67.57 25.67
C CYS A 5 -14.78 66.51 26.17
N SER A 6 -14.25 65.67 25.27
CA SER A 6 -12.79 65.53 25.15
C SER A 6 -12.38 64.77 23.89
N CYS A 7 -11.41 65.40 23.22
CA CYS A 7 -10.72 64.97 22.02
C CYS A 7 -9.88 63.71 22.28
N LEU A 8 -9.95 62.72 21.39
CA LEU A 8 -8.92 61.68 21.28
C LEU A 8 -8.23 61.80 19.92
N LYS A 9 -6.91 61.94 20.04
CA LYS A 9 -5.94 62.25 18.99
C LYS A 9 -5.83 61.11 17.98
N SER A 10 -5.79 61.49 16.71
CA SER A 10 -5.15 60.74 15.64
C SER A 10 -3.66 60.58 15.94
N GLY A 11 -3.25 59.37 16.33
CA GLY A 11 -1.85 58.97 16.47
C GLY A 11 -1.63 57.71 15.64
N SER A 12 -0.71 57.83 14.69
CA SER A 12 -0.12 56.74 13.92
C SER A 12 0.30 55.58 14.80
N ASP A 13 0.08 54.35 14.34
CA ASP A 13 1.13 53.35 14.19
C ASP A 13 0.64 52.25 13.25
N LYS A 14 1.34 52.09 12.11
CA LYS A 14 1.18 50.96 11.20
C LYS A 14 1.73 49.73 11.91
N ALA A 15 0.88 48.99 12.60
CA ALA A 15 1.17 47.62 12.98
C ALA A 15 1.13 46.78 11.69
N ALA A 16 2.32 46.54 11.12
CA ALA A 16 2.50 45.46 10.16
C ALA A 16 2.34 44.16 10.95
N GLU A 17 1.20 43.50 10.78
CA GLU A 17 0.97 42.13 11.22
C GLU A 17 1.92 41.26 10.39
N THR A 18 3.06 40.91 10.99
CA THR A 18 3.95 39.88 10.45
C THR A 18 3.24 38.56 10.68
N GLU A 19 2.42 38.13 9.72
CA GLU A 19 1.93 36.77 9.63
C GLU A 19 3.18 35.86 9.58
N THR A 20 3.43 35.16 10.68
CA THR A 20 4.43 34.10 10.75
C THR A 20 3.99 32.99 9.80
N GLU A 21 4.54 33.04 8.60
CA GLU A 21 4.55 31.96 7.61
C GLU A 21 5.20 30.74 8.27
N LEU A 22 4.36 29.86 8.81
CA LEU A 22 4.75 28.51 9.22
C LEU A 22 5.16 27.80 7.94
N THR A 23 6.45 27.83 7.61
CA THR A 23 7.01 27.00 6.55
C THR A 23 6.81 25.55 6.97
N ASP A 24 5.83 24.87 6.37
CA ASP A 24 5.66 23.43 6.47
C ASP A 24 6.94 22.77 5.91
N GLN A 25 7.85 22.41 6.81
CA GLN A 25 8.98 21.57 6.46
C GLN A 25 8.42 20.18 6.13
N LYS A 26 8.19 19.91 4.85
CA LYS A 26 7.84 18.58 4.33
C LYS A 26 8.95 17.61 4.77
N GLN A 27 8.64 16.75 5.74
CA GLN A 27 9.52 15.66 6.14
C GLN A 27 9.40 14.58 5.05
N SER A 28 10.43 14.42 4.22
CA SER A 28 10.51 13.26 3.33
C SER A 28 10.99 12.06 4.14
N TYR A 29 10.28 10.94 3.98
CA TYR A 29 10.60 9.67 4.61
C TYR A 29 10.97 8.67 3.53
N THR A 30 12.02 7.89 3.77
CA THR A 30 12.41 6.80 2.89
C THR A 30 11.93 5.48 3.48
N PHE A 31 11.16 4.71 2.72
CA PHE A 31 10.79 3.35 3.06
C PHE A 31 11.54 2.35 2.18
N ASN A 32 11.78 1.14 2.70
CA ASN A 32 12.43 0.08 1.94
C ASN A 32 11.60 -1.22 2.02
N ILE A 33 11.77 -2.12 1.05
CA ILE A 33 11.29 -3.50 1.20
C ILE A 33 12.31 -4.27 2.00
N SER A 34 11.85 -4.85 3.10
CA SER A 34 12.70 -5.61 3.99
C SER A 34 13.07 -6.95 3.37
N ARG A 35 14.31 -7.09 2.90
CA ARG A 35 14.89 -8.37 2.47
C ARG A 35 14.82 -9.47 3.55
N LYS A 36 14.78 -9.09 4.83
CA LYS A 36 14.70 -10.04 5.96
C LYS A 36 13.27 -10.53 6.23
N MET A 37 12.27 -9.78 5.78
CA MET A 37 10.85 -10.08 5.96
C MET A 37 10.13 -10.44 4.66
N SER A 38 10.86 -10.53 3.55
CA SER A 38 10.34 -10.85 2.22
C SER A 38 10.87 -12.19 1.72
N ALA A 39 10.17 -12.80 0.78
CA ALA A 39 10.57 -14.04 0.12
C ALA A 39 11.90 -13.83 -0.66
N PRO A 40 12.83 -14.81 -0.62
CA PRO A 40 14.14 -14.69 -1.26
C PRO A 40 14.08 -14.60 -2.79
N THR A 41 13.00 -15.09 -3.40
CA THR A 41 12.71 -15.10 -4.84
C THR A 41 12.27 -13.75 -5.40
N THR A 42 11.92 -12.79 -4.53
CA THR A 42 11.60 -11.41 -4.94
C THR A 42 12.86 -10.67 -5.37
N LYS A 43 12.75 -9.76 -6.33
CA LYS A 43 13.82 -8.89 -6.84
C LYS A 43 13.42 -7.45 -6.57
N ILE A 44 14.15 -6.81 -5.66
CA ILE A 44 13.95 -5.40 -5.29
C ILE A 44 14.96 -4.56 -6.06
N GLN A 45 14.50 -3.59 -6.80
CA GLN A 45 15.29 -2.60 -7.53
C GLN A 45 14.96 -1.21 -6.95
N GLY A 46 15.97 -0.34 -6.77
CA GLY A 46 15.75 0.99 -6.18
C GLY A 46 15.85 1.08 -4.64
N GLY A 47 16.89 0.52 -4.02
CA GLY A 47 17.12 0.67 -2.57
C GLY A 47 18.59 0.70 -2.16
N ASN A 48 19.50 0.86 -3.12
CA ASN A 48 20.95 0.88 -2.86
C ASN A 48 21.45 2.32 -2.68
N GLY A 49 20.98 2.97 -1.61
CA GLY A 49 21.65 3.96 -0.75
C GLY A 49 22.60 5.03 -1.32
N ASN A 50 22.67 5.27 -2.63
CA ASN A 50 23.63 6.19 -3.24
C ASN A 50 23.02 7.09 -4.34
N SER A 51 21.72 7.03 -4.59
CA SER A 51 21.04 7.95 -5.50
C SER A 51 20.23 8.94 -4.67
N GLY A 52 20.46 10.23 -4.86
CA GLY A 52 19.68 11.30 -4.23
C GLY A 52 18.35 11.58 -4.93
N ASP A 53 17.89 10.67 -5.79
CA ASP A 53 16.54 10.68 -6.33
C ASP A 53 15.65 9.88 -5.39
N ASN A 54 14.42 10.33 -5.18
CA ASN A 54 13.39 9.60 -4.44
C ASN A 54 13.29 8.19 -5.03
N ASP A 55 13.97 7.24 -4.40
CA ASP A 55 14.21 5.91 -4.95
C ASP A 55 12.86 5.19 -5.02
N ASN A 56 12.27 5.22 -6.21
CA ASN A 56 11.11 4.42 -6.57
C ASN A 56 11.42 2.98 -6.21
N LEU A 57 10.56 2.42 -5.36
CA LEU A 57 10.77 1.07 -4.90
C LEU A 57 10.05 0.11 -5.85
N ASP A 58 10.83 -0.43 -6.78
CA ASP A 58 10.36 -1.34 -7.81
C ASP A 58 10.59 -2.80 -7.39
N LEU A 59 9.57 -3.61 -7.55
CA LEU A 59 9.54 -5.00 -7.09
C LEU A 59 9.11 -5.92 -8.23
N SER A 60 9.96 -6.89 -8.54
CA SER A 60 9.70 -7.95 -9.51
C SER A 60 10.02 -9.33 -8.95
N GLY A 61 9.85 -10.38 -9.75
CA GLY A 61 10.08 -11.77 -9.33
C GLY A 61 8.83 -12.39 -8.71
N GLU A 62 8.99 -13.34 -7.81
CA GLU A 62 7.87 -14.08 -7.24
C GLU A 62 7.95 -14.12 -5.71
N GLY A 63 6.82 -14.00 -5.04
CA GLY A 63 6.68 -14.18 -3.60
C GLY A 63 6.23 -12.92 -2.86
N LEU A 64 6.13 -13.07 -1.54
CA LEU A 64 5.65 -12.03 -0.64
C LEU A 64 6.75 -11.02 -0.31
N ALA A 65 6.45 -9.73 -0.45
CA ALA A 65 7.32 -8.63 -0.08
C ALA A 65 6.65 -7.72 0.96
N LEU A 66 7.44 -7.33 1.97
CA LEU A 66 7.01 -6.48 3.08
C LEU A 66 7.81 -5.18 3.11
N VAL A 67 7.12 -4.05 3.25
CA VAL A 67 7.75 -2.76 3.52
C VAL A 67 8.24 -2.75 4.98
N ASP A 68 9.40 -2.13 5.24
CA ASP A 68 10.07 -2.13 6.54
C ASP A 68 9.49 -1.15 7.57
N VAL A 69 8.16 -0.94 7.54
CA VAL A 69 7.42 -0.03 8.42
C VAL A 69 6.19 -0.71 9.02
N SER A 70 6.08 -0.64 10.34
CA SER A 70 4.88 -1.01 11.09
C SER A 70 3.82 0.07 10.92
N ILE A 71 2.57 -0.31 10.65
CA ILE A 71 1.45 0.63 10.63
C ILE A 71 0.98 0.89 12.06
N GLU A 72 1.28 2.08 12.59
CA GLU A 72 0.82 2.55 13.90
C GLU A 72 -0.25 3.64 13.81
N GLN A 73 -0.40 4.27 12.65
CA GLN A 73 -1.41 5.30 12.41
C GLN A 73 -2.83 4.72 12.54
N ASP A 74 -3.77 5.53 13.03
CA ASP A 74 -5.19 5.16 13.06
C ASP A 74 -5.78 5.04 11.65
N ALA A 75 -5.29 5.83 10.70
CA ALA A 75 -5.67 5.76 9.29
C ALA A 75 -4.47 6.10 8.40
N THR A 76 -4.23 5.31 7.36
CA THR A 76 -3.15 5.51 6.40
C THR A 76 -3.54 4.97 5.02
N TYR A 77 -2.93 5.51 3.98
CA TYR A 77 -3.09 5.09 2.59
C TYR A 77 -1.75 5.04 1.86
N TRP A 78 -1.65 4.13 0.91
CA TRP A 78 -0.55 4.01 -0.03
C TRP A 78 -1.05 3.36 -1.32
N GLU A 79 -0.23 3.44 -2.37
CA GLU A 79 -0.53 2.86 -3.68
C GLU A 79 0.52 1.83 -4.11
N TRP A 80 0.08 0.86 -4.89
CA TRP A 80 0.93 0.02 -5.72
C TRP A 80 0.64 0.32 -7.18
N HIS A 81 1.64 0.76 -7.93
CA HIS A 81 1.51 0.98 -9.37
C HIS A 81 1.98 -0.26 -10.11
N ILE A 82 1.18 -0.74 -11.04
CA ILE A 82 1.45 -1.97 -11.77
C ILE A 82 2.18 -1.62 -13.05
N GLU A 83 3.36 -2.20 -13.22
CA GLU A 83 4.20 -2.05 -14.39
C GLU A 83 4.46 -3.45 -14.97
N CYS A 84 3.84 -3.77 -16.09
CA CYS A 84 4.19 -4.97 -16.84
C CYS A 84 5.17 -4.56 -17.95
N PRO A 85 6.30 -5.27 -18.13
CA PRO A 85 7.15 -5.06 -19.28
C PRO A 85 6.32 -5.22 -20.57
N ASP A 86 6.43 -4.27 -21.50
CA ASP A 86 5.78 -4.34 -22.81
C ASP A 86 6.11 -5.68 -23.49
N GLY A 87 5.09 -6.51 -23.71
CA GLY A 87 5.22 -7.84 -24.32
C GLY A 87 4.85 -9.01 -23.41
N THR A 88 4.77 -8.80 -22.10
CA THR A 88 4.15 -9.76 -21.15
C THR A 88 2.63 -9.56 -21.16
N HIS A 89 2.00 -9.80 -22.30
CA HIS A 89 0.56 -10.03 -22.30
C HIS A 89 0.33 -11.36 -21.58
N HIS A 90 0.10 -11.32 -20.27
CA HIS A 90 -0.76 -12.33 -19.66
C HIS A 90 -2.15 -12.11 -20.25
N SER A 91 -2.33 -12.58 -21.48
CA SER A 91 -3.62 -12.96 -21.98
C SER A 91 -4.17 -13.87 -20.90
N SER A 92 -5.09 -13.35 -20.09
CA SER A 92 -6.09 -14.17 -19.43
C SER A 92 -6.62 -15.06 -20.54
N THR A 93 -6.05 -16.26 -20.62
CA THR A 93 -6.46 -17.22 -21.62
C THR A 93 -7.71 -17.77 -21.00
N THR A 94 -8.80 -17.01 -21.14
CA THR A 94 -10.14 -17.52 -21.03
C THR A 94 -10.19 -18.57 -22.12
N THR A 95 -9.84 -19.80 -21.75
CA THR A 95 -9.99 -20.96 -22.61
C THR A 95 -11.48 -21.05 -22.90
N THR A 96 -11.92 -20.46 -24.01
CA THR A 96 -13.20 -20.78 -24.61
C THR A 96 -13.06 -22.22 -25.08
N MET A 97 -13.32 -23.16 -24.17
CA MET A 97 -13.56 -24.55 -24.50
C MET A 97 -14.92 -24.60 -25.18
N GLU A 98 -14.92 -24.48 -26.50
CA GLU A 98 -15.96 -25.09 -27.32
C GLU A 98 -15.70 -26.61 -27.27
N ASP A 99 -16.20 -27.30 -26.24
CA ASP A 99 -16.58 -28.72 -26.33
C ASP A 99 -17.31 -29.18 -25.06
N ASP A 100 -18.29 -30.03 -25.30
CA ASP A 100 -19.39 -30.39 -24.41
C ASP A 100 -19.00 -31.40 -23.32
N ASP A 101 -18.64 -30.95 -22.12
CA ASP A 101 -18.68 -31.82 -20.94
C ASP A 101 -18.85 -31.08 -19.61
N TYR A 102 -20.02 -31.34 -19.04
CA TYR A 102 -20.54 -30.95 -17.73
C TYR A 102 -19.60 -31.33 -16.58
N TYR A 103 -18.82 -30.37 -16.07
CA TYR A 103 -18.20 -30.39 -14.75
C TYR A 103 -18.41 -29.03 -14.06
N ASP A 104 -18.68 -29.08 -12.76
CA ASP A 104 -19.06 -27.96 -11.88
C ASP A 104 -18.24 -26.68 -12.12
N ASP A 105 -18.99 -25.59 -12.30
CA ASP A 105 -18.57 -24.26 -12.77
C ASP A 105 -18.25 -23.31 -11.61
N ASP A 106 -17.49 -23.77 -10.62
CA ASP A 106 -17.03 -22.93 -9.52
C ASP A 106 -15.54 -23.24 -9.24
N ASP A 107 -14.67 -22.22 -9.28
CA ASP A 107 -13.30 -22.19 -8.73
C ASP A 107 -12.07 -22.54 -9.61
N PHE A 108 -12.13 -22.41 -10.95
CA PHE A 108 -10.89 -22.39 -11.77
C PHE A 108 -10.53 -21.00 -12.31
N PHE A 109 -10.68 -19.95 -11.49
CA PHE A 109 -9.83 -18.77 -11.69
C PHE A 109 -8.40 -19.22 -11.43
N ALA A 110 -7.52 -19.12 -12.43
CA ALA A 110 -6.13 -19.56 -12.34
C ALA A 110 -5.40 -18.87 -11.15
N GLU A 111 -5.45 -19.50 -9.97
CA GLU A 111 -4.84 -19.06 -8.71
C GLU A 111 -3.32 -18.84 -8.83
N GLY A 112 -2.71 -19.35 -9.91
CA GLY A 112 -1.29 -19.21 -10.21
C GLY A 112 -0.81 -17.84 -10.69
N THR A 113 -1.70 -16.93 -11.12
CA THR A 113 -1.26 -15.69 -11.82
C THR A 113 -1.65 -14.38 -11.14
N SER A 114 -2.35 -14.46 -10.01
CA SER A 114 -2.96 -13.28 -9.42
C SER A 114 -2.06 -12.62 -8.38
N LEU A 115 -1.91 -11.30 -8.48
CA LEU A 115 -1.26 -10.45 -7.48
C LEU A 115 -2.15 -10.33 -6.24
N LYS A 116 -1.55 -10.34 -5.05
CA LYS A 116 -2.27 -10.04 -3.80
C LYS A 116 -1.73 -8.77 -3.17
N PHE A 117 -2.62 -7.94 -2.65
CA PHE A 117 -2.28 -6.67 -1.99
C PHE A 117 -2.89 -6.63 -0.61
N GLY A 118 -2.26 -5.90 0.31
CA GLY A 118 -2.82 -5.64 1.63
C GLY A 118 -1.73 -5.47 2.67
N VAL A 119 -1.95 -6.08 3.82
CA VAL A 119 -1.00 -6.06 4.93
C VAL A 119 -0.67 -7.46 5.39
N THR A 120 0.45 -7.62 6.07
CA THR A 120 0.85 -8.88 6.69
C THR A 120 1.39 -8.64 8.09
N THR A 121 1.32 -9.66 8.94
CA THR A 121 2.01 -9.63 10.23
C THR A 121 3.50 -9.87 10.02
N LYS A 122 4.33 -9.46 10.98
CA LYS A 122 5.78 -9.66 10.91
C LYS A 122 6.12 -11.16 10.78
N LYS A 123 6.64 -11.56 9.63
CA LYS A 123 7.24 -12.87 9.39
C LYS A 123 8.72 -12.72 9.07
N ASN A 124 9.54 -13.67 9.53
CA ASN A 124 10.99 -13.66 9.28
C ASN A 124 11.31 -14.52 8.05
N GLN A 125 12.46 -14.30 7.41
CA GLN A 125 12.91 -15.11 6.26
C GLN A 125 12.90 -16.63 6.50
N ASN A 126 13.16 -17.09 7.73
CA ASN A 126 13.07 -18.50 8.09
C ASN A 126 11.66 -19.08 7.92
N PHE A 127 10.63 -18.26 8.15
CA PHE A 127 9.24 -18.64 7.93
C PHE A 127 9.00 -18.94 6.45
N TYR A 128 9.44 -18.06 5.55
CA TYR A 128 9.27 -18.26 4.11
C TYR A 128 10.10 -19.42 3.57
N ARG A 129 11.34 -19.59 4.04
CA ARG A 129 12.15 -20.77 3.66
C ARG A 129 11.52 -22.08 4.10
N ALA A 130 10.90 -22.10 5.28
CA ALA A 130 10.19 -23.29 5.75
C ALA A 130 8.95 -23.58 4.90
N LEU A 131 8.27 -22.53 4.43
CA LEU A 131 7.11 -22.65 3.55
C LEU A 131 7.50 -23.20 2.17
N GLU A 132 8.60 -22.71 1.58
CA GLU A 132 9.17 -23.24 0.33
C GLU A 132 9.66 -24.70 0.48
N SER A 133 10.18 -25.09 1.65
CA SER A 133 10.68 -26.46 1.87
C SER A 133 9.61 -27.50 2.20
N ASN A 134 8.41 -27.06 2.57
CA ASN A 134 7.30 -27.92 2.99
C ASN A 134 6.34 -28.27 1.83
N GLU A 135 6.77 -28.13 0.57
CA GLU A 135 5.98 -28.52 -0.62
C GLU A 135 5.59 -30.02 -0.65
N ASP A 136 6.15 -30.86 0.24
CA ASP A 136 5.89 -32.30 0.34
C ASP A 136 4.71 -32.67 1.29
N GLY A 137 3.65 -31.86 1.31
CA GLY A 137 2.27 -32.31 1.56
C GLY A 137 1.91 -32.95 2.92
N ASP A 138 1.84 -32.15 3.99
CA ASP A 138 1.15 -32.54 5.23
C ASP A 138 0.37 -31.35 5.85
N ASP A 139 -0.96 -31.44 5.79
CA ASP A 139 -1.98 -30.78 6.63
C ASP A 139 -2.11 -29.23 6.70
N GLY A 140 -2.79 -28.67 5.68
CA GLY A 140 -4.17 -28.17 5.85
C GLY A 140 -4.45 -26.79 6.45
N ASN A 141 -3.51 -26.08 7.08
CA ASN A 141 -3.78 -24.71 7.57
C ASN A 141 -2.51 -23.89 7.84
N LEU A 142 -1.50 -24.00 6.97
CA LEU A 142 -0.29 -23.19 7.10
C LEU A 142 -0.63 -21.76 6.69
N ASP A 143 -0.74 -20.85 7.66
CA ASP A 143 -0.89 -19.40 7.45
C ASP A 143 0.27 -18.90 6.60
N ASP A 144 0.08 -18.78 5.29
CA ASP A 144 1.07 -18.28 4.32
C ASP A 144 1.44 -16.80 4.52
N GLY A 145 0.88 -16.18 5.56
CA GLY A 145 1.03 -14.77 5.90
C GLY A 145 0.10 -13.87 5.11
N THR A 146 -0.66 -14.39 4.14
CA THR A 146 -1.48 -13.59 3.21
C THR A 146 -2.94 -13.45 3.64
N GLN A 147 -3.29 -13.85 4.87
CA GLN A 147 -4.67 -13.80 5.39
C GLN A 147 -5.32 -12.40 5.30
N LEU A 148 -4.51 -11.35 5.46
CA LEU A 148 -4.94 -9.94 5.39
C LEU A 148 -4.66 -9.30 4.03
N MET A 149 -4.45 -10.12 3.01
CA MET A 149 -4.25 -9.71 1.63
C MET A 149 -5.42 -10.19 0.77
N ARG A 150 -5.65 -9.53 -0.36
CA ARG A 150 -6.68 -9.92 -1.32
C ARG A 150 -6.12 -9.96 -2.72
N THR A 151 -6.54 -10.98 -3.45
CA THR A 151 -6.39 -11.04 -4.89
C THR A 151 -7.30 -9.99 -5.52
N ILE A 152 -6.72 -9.10 -6.32
CA ILE A 152 -7.50 -8.15 -7.12
C ILE A 152 -7.63 -8.74 -8.53
N PRO A 153 -8.86 -8.98 -9.02
CA PRO A 153 -9.05 -9.61 -10.32
C PRO A 153 -8.72 -8.63 -11.46
N ASN A 154 -8.27 -9.18 -12.59
CA ASN A 154 -8.09 -8.46 -13.85
C ASN A 154 -7.16 -7.24 -13.80
N VAL A 155 -6.15 -7.26 -12.93
CA VAL A 155 -5.13 -6.20 -12.86
C VAL A 155 -4.31 -6.17 -14.15
N GLN A 156 -4.16 -4.97 -14.73
CA GLN A 156 -3.46 -4.71 -15.99
C GLN A 156 -2.26 -3.79 -15.80
N ASN A 157 -1.42 -3.73 -16.83
CA ASN A 157 -0.34 -2.75 -16.89
C ASN A 157 -0.88 -1.32 -16.79
N GLY A 158 -0.28 -0.50 -15.94
CA GLY A 158 -0.67 0.88 -15.70
C GLY A 158 -1.75 1.06 -14.63
N ASP A 159 -2.37 -0.01 -14.14
CA ASP A 159 -3.33 0.07 -13.05
C ASP A 159 -2.67 0.54 -11.75
N THR A 160 -3.48 1.15 -10.90
CA THR A 160 -3.12 1.66 -9.58
C THR A 160 -3.98 0.97 -8.53
N ILE A 161 -3.32 0.30 -7.58
CA ILE A 161 -3.98 -0.35 -6.45
C ILE A 161 -3.79 0.51 -5.20
N GLY A 162 -4.86 1.13 -4.74
CA GLY A 162 -4.87 1.84 -3.46
C GLY A 162 -5.16 0.87 -2.32
N VAL A 163 -4.41 0.99 -1.22
CA VAL A 163 -4.68 0.26 0.02
C VAL A 163 -4.88 1.27 1.14
N ALA A 164 -6.09 1.33 1.68
CA ALA A 164 -6.43 2.16 2.82
C ALA A 164 -6.58 1.29 4.07
N VAL A 165 -5.87 1.62 5.14
CA VAL A 165 -5.96 0.93 6.43
C VAL A 165 -6.45 1.90 7.49
N GLN A 166 -7.42 1.48 8.29
CA GLN A 166 -7.86 2.18 9.49
C GLN A 166 -8.07 1.21 10.66
N GLN A 167 -7.70 1.61 11.88
CA GLN A 167 -7.76 0.72 13.04
C GLN A 167 -9.04 0.91 13.88
N SER A 168 -9.61 2.12 13.88
CA SER A 168 -10.78 2.47 14.67
C SER A 168 -12.11 2.04 14.06
N ASP A 169 -12.23 2.05 12.72
CA ASP A 169 -13.49 1.89 12.02
C ASP A 169 -13.54 0.68 11.08
N LEU A 170 -14.75 0.21 10.80
CA LEU A 170 -15.01 -0.87 9.85
C LEU A 170 -15.39 -0.29 8.47
N PRO A 171 -14.95 -0.94 7.37
CA PRO A 171 -13.94 -1.99 7.33
C PRO A 171 -12.53 -1.44 7.64
N MET A 172 -11.70 -2.25 8.30
CA MET A 172 -10.35 -1.85 8.71
C MET A 172 -9.35 -1.81 7.56
N ILE A 173 -9.55 -2.57 6.49
CA ILE A 173 -8.74 -2.49 5.27
C ILE A 173 -9.68 -2.39 4.07
N GLN A 174 -9.41 -1.42 3.20
CA GLN A 174 -10.13 -1.19 1.95
C GLN A 174 -9.15 -1.20 0.80
N PHE A 175 -9.60 -1.78 -0.31
CA PHE A 175 -8.83 -1.86 -1.55
C PHE A 175 -9.51 -0.98 -2.59
N LEU A 176 -8.71 -0.32 -3.41
CA LEU A 176 -9.16 0.51 -4.51
C LEU A 176 -8.42 0.08 -5.77
N LEU A 177 -9.13 0.05 -6.90
CA LEU A 177 -8.55 -0.14 -8.23
C LEU A 177 -8.83 1.13 -9.04
N ASN A 178 -7.78 1.84 -9.41
CA ASN A 178 -7.86 3.12 -10.14
C ASN A 178 -8.82 4.11 -9.46
N GLY A 179 -8.68 4.26 -8.14
CA GLY A 179 -9.50 5.16 -7.32
C GLY A 179 -10.89 4.63 -6.94
N GLU A 180 -11.36 3.53 -7.57
CA GLU A 180 -12.68 2.96 -7.30
C GLU A 180 -12.63 1.91 -6.17
N PRO A 181 -13.47 2.01 -5.13
CA PRO A 181 -13.43 1.10 -3.98
C PRO A 181 -13.97 -0.30 -4.30
N LEU A 182 -13.21 -1.33 -3.91
CA LEU A 182 -13.56 -2.74 -4.03
C LEU A 182 -14.16 -3.27 -2.72
N HIS A 183 -15.43 -2.93 -2.47
CA HIS A 183 -16.11 -3.23 -1.19
C HIS A 183 -16.17 -4.72 -0.82
N GLU A 184 -16.24 -5.60 -1.82
CA GLU A 184 -16.32 -7.05 -1.63
C GLU A 184 -15.02 -7.66 -1.08
N LEU A 185 -13.89 -6.99 -1.31
CA LEU A 185 -12.57 -7.42 -0.86
C LEU A 185 -12.21 -6.83 0.50
N ALA A 186 -13.02 -5.93 1.05
CA ALA A 186 -12.70 -5.22 2.28
C ALA A 186 -12.53 -6.17 3.48
N ILE A 187 -11.52 -5.91 4.31
CA ILE A 187 -11.26 -6.70 5.52
C ILE A 187 -11.80 -5.95 6.71
N SER A 188 -12.81 -6.55 7.36
CA SER A 188 -13.46 -5.90 8.50
C SER A 188 -12.54 -5.82 9.70
N ARG A 189 -11.81 -6.88 10.05
CA ARG A 189 -11.09 -6.93 11.32
C ARG A 189 -9.70 -7.54 11.17
N PHE A 190 -8.71 -6.90 11.77
CA PHE A 190 -7.41 -7.49 12.04
C PHE A 190 -6.93 -7.11 13.45
N ARG A 191 -5.90 -7.79 13.94
CA ARG A 191 -5.27 -7.49 15.23
C ARG A 191 -3.75 -7.63 15.12
N GLY A 192 -3.04 -6.83 15.92
CA GLY A 192 -1.59 -6.84 15.99
C GLY A 192 -0.93 -5.87 15.01
N GLY A 193 0.39 -5.75 15.12
CA GLY A 193 1.19 -4.92 14.21
C GLY A 193 1.25 -5.55 12.82
N VAL A 194 0.97 -4.72 11.82
CA VAL A 194 0.93 -5.12 10.42
C VAL A 194 1.82 -4.23 9.57
N TYR A 195 2.26 -4.77 8.44
CA TYR A 195 3.20 -4.15 7.51
C TYR A 195 2.56 -4.09 6.12
N PRO A 196 2.71 -2.99 5.37
CA PRO A 196 2.31 -2.94 3.97
C PRO A 196 3.00 -4.06 3.20
N SER A 197 2.25 -4.74 2.35
CA SER A 197 2.76 -5.93 1.68
C SER A 197 2.08 -6.20 0.35
N VAL A 198 2.83 -6.86 -0.52
CA VAL A 198 2.38 -7.30 -1.83
C VAL A 198 2.94 -8.69 -2.12
N PHE A 199 2.11 -9.56 -2.69
CA PHE A 199 2.53 -10.84 -3.21
C PHE A 199 2.63 -10.69 -4.72
N VAL A 200 3.86 -10.76 -5.23
CA VAL A 200 4.17 -10.58 -6.66
C VAL A 200 4.36 -11.95 -7.32
N ARG A 201 4.01 -12.04 -8.59
CA ARG A 201 4.27 -13.22 -9.44
C ARG A 201 5.23 -12.84 -10.56
N GLU A 202 5.92 -13.84 -11.09
CA GLU A 202 6.80 -13.64 -12.23
C GLU A 202 6.04 -13.00 -13.39
N GLY A 203 6.69 -12.05 -14.09
CA GLY A 203 6.08 -11.28 -15.17
C GLY A 203 5.47 -9.94 -14.75
N TYR A 204 5.25 -9.71 -13.46
CA TYR A 204 4.82 -8.40 -12.94
C TYR A 204 6.00 -7.62 -12.34
N ASN A 205 6.01 -6.32 -12.59
CA ASN A 205 6.73 -5.34 -11.79
C ASN A 205 5.68 -4.48 -11.07
N VAL A 206 5.92 -4.18 -9.80
CA VAL A 206 5.05 -3.32 -9.01
C VAL A 206 5.90 -2.28 -8.30
N LYS A 207 5.45 -1.03 -8.35
CA LYS A 207 6.09 0.09 -7.68
C LYS A 207 5.30 0.45 -6.43
N PHE A 208 5.99 0.58 -5.29
CA PHE A 208 5.39 1.07 -4.05
C PHE A 208 5.42 2.59 -4.00
N VAL A 209 4.28 3.22 -3.72
CA VAL A 209 4.14 4.68 -3.62
C VAL A 209 3.48 5.03 -2.29
N TRP A 210 4.14 5.88 -1.52
CA TRP A 210 3.68 6.30 -0.19
C TRP A 210 3.60 7.82 -0.02
N GLU A 211 4.27 8.59 -0.88
CA GLU A 211 4.21 10.04 -0.85
C GLU A 211 2.92 10.52 -1.50
N GLU A 212 2.18 11.39 -0.81
CA GLU A 212 0.89 11.88 -1.27
C GLU A 212 0.98 12.64 -2.60
N ASP A 213 2.07 13.38 -2.82
CA ASP A 213 2.32 14.11 -4.06
C ASP A 213 2.58 13.20 -5.28
N GLU A 214 2.87 11.91 -5.03
CA GLU A 214 3.13 10.90 -6.06
C GLU A 214 1.94 9.97 -6.30
N PHE A 215 0.86 10.11 -5.52
CA PHE A 215 -0.35 9.32 -5.73
C PHE A 215 -1.00 9.68 -7.07
N LYS A 216 -1.37 8.65 -7.83
CA LYS A 216 -2.12 8.82 -9.07
C LYS A 216 -3.60 9.03 -8.78
N GLU A 217 -4.10 8.37 -7.75
CA GLU A 217 -5.50 8.39 -7.36
C GLU A 217 -5.66 9.08 -6.01
N LEU A 218 -6.80 9.74 -5.82
CA LEU A 218 -7.09 10.37 -4.53
C LEU A 218 -7.45 9.30 -3.50
N SER A 219 -6.98 9.50 -2.27
CA SER A 219 -7.41 8.65 -1.17
C SER A 219 -8.94 8.72 -1.01
N PRO A 220 -9.62 7.61 -0.65
CA PRO A 220 -11.08 7.53 -0.68
C PRO A 220 -11.75 8.57 0.24
N HIS A 221 -11.04 8.99 1.29
CA HIS A 221 -11.53 9.92 2.29
C HIS A 221 -10.43 10.83 2.81
N VAL A 222 -10.79 12.07 3.15
CA VAL A 222 -9.92 13.12 3.75
C VAL A 222 -9.20 12.66 5.03
N ARG A 223 -9.65 11.56 5.65
CA ARG A 223 -9.02 11.00 6.86
C ARG A 223 -7.75 10.18 6.60
N PHE A 224 -7.57 9.67 5.38
CA PHE A 224 -6.43 8.82 5.07
C PHE A 224 -5.28 9.69 4.59
N GLY A 225 -4.27 9.84 5.45
CA GLY A 225 -3.00 10.44 5.08
C GLY A 225 -2.03 9.42 4.48
N PRO A 226 -0.88 9.87 3.96
CA PRO A 226 0.19 9.01 3.52
C PRO A 226 0.74 8.16 4.68
N LEU A 227 1.48 7.12 4.32
CA LEU A 227 2.18 6.27 5.28
C LEU A 227 3.32 7.05 5.94
N ILE A 228 3.32 7.07 7.27
CA ILE A 228 4.30 7.77 8.11
C ILE A 228 5.10 6.70 8.88
N PRO A 229 6.44 6.79 8.92
CA PRO A 229 7.24 5.84 9.67
C PRO A 229 6.98 5.95 11.18
N GLU A 230 7.12 4.82 11.87
CA GLU A 230 7.09 4.74 13.33
C GLU A 230 8.12 5.74 13.92
N ARG A 231 7.62 6.72 14.66
CA ARG A 231 8.46 7.62 15.45
C ARG A 231 8.80 6.90 16.73
N GLY A 232 9.86 6.09 16.69
CA GLY A 232 10.41 5.51 17.91
C GLY A 232 10.57 6.62 18.95
N LEU A 233 9.78 6.57 20.03
CA LEU A 233 9.96 7.46 21.17
C LEU A 233 11.27 7.05 21.84
N ILE A 234 12.37 7.68 21.46
CA ILE A 234 13.69 7.52 22.10
C ILE A 234 13.70 8.30 23.41
#